data_AF-A0A832GV23-F1
#
_entry.id   AF-A0A832GV23-F1
#
_cell.length_a   1.000
_cell.length_b   1.000
_cell.length_c   1.000
_cell.angle_alpha   90.00
_cell.angle_beta   90.00
_cell.angle_gamma   90.00
#
_symmetry.space_group_name_H-M   'P 1'
#
loop_
_entity.id
_entity.type
_entity.pdbx_description
1 polymer ?
#
loop_
_entity_poly.entity_id
_entity_poly.type
_entity_poly.pdbx_seq_one_letter_code
_entity_poly.pdbx_strand_id
1 'polypeptide(L)'
;MALEERLKVKALEALKRLRGARKPATSDVFERLAYVFPRDLSVSGYPREPRAAFNPGALLRGGKLLVFPRLVFDYYGYASSVGLFELDVEELLS
;
A
#
# COMPACT_ATOMS: atom_id res chain seq x y z
N MET A 1 24.61 0.40 -28.75
CA MET A 1 23.93 1.43 -27.92
C MET A 1 24.04 1.06 -26.46
N ALA A 2 24.33 2.02 -25.58
CA ALA A 2 24.29 1.84 -24.13
C ALA A 2 22.85 1.54 -23.63
N LEU A 3 22.72 0.89 -22.47
CA LEU A 3 21.42 0.54 -21.87
C LEU A 3 20.52 1.77 -21.68
N GLU A 4 21.11 2.87 -21.22
CA GLU A 4 20.42 4.16 -21.03
C GLU A 4 19.75 4.65 -22.32
N GLU A 5 20.46 4.62 -23.45
CA GLU A 5 19.92 5.11 -24.72
C GLU A 5 18.76 4.23 -25.20
N ARG A 6 18.86 2.90 -25.01
CA ARG A 6 17.76 1.97 -25.32
C ARG A 6 16.54 2.21 -24.43
N LEU A 7 16.74 2.45 -23.14
CA LEU A 7 15.65 2.75 -22.20
C LEU A 7 14.99 4.10 -22.50
N LYS A 8 15.78 5.11 -22.87
CA LYS A 8 15.31 6.43 -23.29
C LYS A 8 14.43 6.35 -24.54
N VAL A 9 14.88 5.63 -25.57
CA VAL A 9 14.08 5.42 -26.80
C VAL A 9 12.75 4.75 -26.46
N LYS A 10 12.78 3.66 -25.67
CA LYS A 10 11.57 2.94 -25.23
C LYS A 10 10.60 3.85 -24.46
N ALA A 11 11.11 4.71 -23.58
CA ALA A 11 10.31 5.64 -22.81
C ALA A 11 9.66 6.72 -23.70
N LEU A 12 10.41 7.29 -24.66
CA LEU A 12 9.90 8.30 -25.59
C LEU A 12 8.80 7.74 -26.52
N GLU A 13 8.96 6.51 -27.01
CA GLU A 13 7.95 5.81 -27.79
C GLU A 13 6.67 5.56 -26.98
N ALA A 14 6.83 5.05 -25.76
CA ALA A 14 5.71 4.86 -24.83
C ALA A 14 5.00 6.19 -24.54
N LEU A 15 5.74 7.28 -24.32
CA LEU A 15 5.18 8.60 -24.05
C LEU A 15 4.34 9.10 -25.23
N LYS A 16 4.81 8.92 -26.48
CA LYS A 16 4.05 9.28 -27.69
C LYS A 16 2.77 8.46 -27.83
N ARG A 17 2.85 7.14 -27.59
CA ARG A 17 1.71 6.21 -27.75
C ARG A 17 0.68 6.32 -26.62
N LEU A 18 1.13 6.56 -25.39
CA LEU A 18 0.30 6.61 -24.20
C LEU A 18 -0.15 8.03 -23.84
N ARG A 19 0.37 9.06 -24.51
CA ARG A 19 -0.18 10.43 -24.45
C ARG A 19 -1.54 10.46 -25.15
N GLY A 20 -2.59 10.56 -24.35
CA GLY A 20 -3.97 10.77 -24.76
C GLY A 20 -4.79 11.25 -23.56
N ALA A 21 -6.06 11.61 -23.78
CA ALA A 21 -6.96 11.95 -22.69
C ALA A 21 -7.15 10.72 -21.77
N ARG A 22 -7.02 10.91 -20.46
CA ARG A 22 -7.35 9.87 -19.48
C ARG A 22 -8.81 9.47 -19.71
N LYS A 23 -9.03 8.24 -20.17
CA LYS A 23 -10.38 7.69 -20.29
C LYS A 23 -10.94 7.49 -18.88
N PRO A 24 -12.25 7.64 -18.65
CA PRO A 24 -12.90 7.31 -17.38
C PRO A 24 -13.01 5.78 -17.23
N ALA A 25 -11.87 5.11 -17.25
CA ALA A 25 -11.74 3.67 -17.20
C ALA A 25 -10.63 3.32 -16.20
N THR A 26 -10.94 2.40 -15.29
CA THR A 26 -9.99 1.83 -14.34
C THR A 26 -9.74 0.39 -14.76
N SER A 27 -8.48 -0.03 -14.75
CA SER A 27 -8.10 -1.43 -14.84
C SER A 27 -7.55 -1.82 -13.49
N ASP A 28 -8.20 -2.77 -12.82
CA ASP A 28 -7.67 -3.33 -11.60
C ASP A 28 -6.42 -4.15 -11.94
N VAL A 29 -5.27 -3.76 -11.38
CA VAL A 29 -3.99 -4.47 -11.56
C VAL A 29 -3.82 -5.55 -10.49
N PHE A 30 -4.61 -5.45 -9.41
CA PHE A 30 -4.60 -6.36 -8.28
C PHE A 30 -6.04 -6.73 -7.93
N GLU A 31 -6.21 -7.99 -7.53
CA GLU A 31 -7.43 -8.41 -6.85
C GLU A 31 -7.43 -7.88 -5.41
N ARG A 32 -8.61 -7.49 -4.94
CA ARG A 32 -8.78 -7.03 -3.57
C ARG A 32 -9.19 -8.21 -2.70
N LEU A 33 -8.29 -8.63 -1.81
CA LEU A 33 -8.53 -9.74 -0.89
C LEU A 33 -9.31 -9.30 0.36
N ALA A 34 -8.93 -8.18 0.98
CA ALA A 34 -9.51 -7.73 2.24
C ALA A 34 -9.47 -6.20 2.39
N TYR A 35 -10.24 -5.71 3.36
CA TYR A 35 -10.16 -4.34 3.85
C TYR A 35 -9.68 -4.36 5.31
N VAL A 36 -8.81 -3.42 5.64
CA VAL A 36 -8.38 -3.17 7.02
C VAL A 36 -8.72 -1.72 7.34
N PHE A 37 -9.74 -1.52 8.17
CA PHE A 37 -10.15 -0.21 8.68
C PHE A 37 -9.46 0.06 10.02
N PRO A 38 -9.37 1.34 10.45
CA PRO A 38 -8.79 1.68 11.75
C PRO A 38 -9.45 0.93 12.91
N ARG A 39 -10.78 0.76 12.86
CA ARG A 39 -11.56 0.02 13.87
C ARG A 39 -11.27 -1.49 13.94
N ASP A 40 -10.61 -2.04 12.92
CA ASP A 40 -10.22 -3.45 12.89
C ASP A 40 -8.86 -3.66 13.56
N LEU A 41 -8.16 -2.57 13.90
CA LEU A 41 -6.83 -2.58 14.51
C LEU A 41 -6.92 -2.22 15.99
N SER A 42 -6.51 -3.14 16.85
CA SER A 42 -6.30 -2.89 18.28
C SER A 42 -4.80 -2.78 18.56
N VAL A 43 -4.40 -1.75 19.32
CA VAL A 43 -2.99 -1.48 19.63
C VAL A 43 -2.72 -1.82 21.09
N SER A 44 -1.91 -2.86 21.32
CA SER A 44 -1.53 -3.28 22.66
C SER A 44 -0.67 -2.23 23.38
N GLY A 45 -0.94 -2.01 24.66
CA GLY A 45 -0.12 -1.11 25.49
C GLY A 45 -0.31 0.38 25.18
N TYR A 46 -1.33 0.74 24.40
CA TYR A 46 -1.69 2.13 24.13
C TYR A 46 -3.18 2.38 24.46
N PRO A 47 -3.52 3.42 25.22
CA PRO A 47 -4.88 3.58 25.76
C PRO A 47 -5.91 4.10 24.76
N ARG A 48 -5.54 4.30 23.49
CA ARG A 48 -6.42 4.86 22.46
C ARG A 48 -6.49 3.96 21.23
N GLU A 49 -7.66 3.91 20.63
CA GLU A 49 -7.86 3.29 19.33
C GLU A 49 -7.39 4.22 18.19
N PRO A 50 -6.86 3.66 17.09
CA PRO A 50 -6.48 4.46 15.94
C PRO A 50 -7.72 5.07 15.28
N ARG A 51 -7.63 6.36 14.97
CA ARG A 51 -8.65 7.12 14.23
C ARG A 51 -8.46 7.02 12.72
N ALA A 52 -7.22 6.80 12.27
CA ALA A 52 -6.89 6.55 10.89
C ALA A 52 -5.73 5.55 10.78
N ALA A 53 -5.76 4.78 9.69
CA ALA A 53 -4.76 3.79 9.30
C ALA A 53 -4.60 3.91 7.78
N PHE A 54 -3.42 4.28 7.31
CA PHE A 54 -3.18 4.54 5.89
C PHE A 54 -1.71 4.34 5.53
N ASN A 55 -1.40 4.40 4.23
CA ASN A 55 -0.05 4.26 3.67
C ASN A 55 0.77 3.11 4.30
N PRO A 56 0.23 1.87 4.30
CA PRO A 56 0.96 0.76 4.89
C PRO A 56 2.21 0.43 4.07
N GLY A 57 3.27 0.03 4.77
CA GLY A 57 4.30 -0.83 4.19
C GLY A 57 3.87 -2.29 4.28
N ALA A 58 4.39 -3.15 3.41
CA ALA A 58 4.17 -4.59 3.48
C ALA A 58 5.45 -5.36 3.15
N LEU A 59 5.69 -6.47 3.86
CA LEU A 59 6.80 -7.39 3.64
C LEU A 59 6.32 -8.83 3.76
N LEU A 60 6.56 -9.65 2.74
CA LEU A 60 6.37 -11.10 2.83
C LEU A 60 7.66 -11.75 3.34
N ARG A 61 7.58 -12.46 4.47
CA ARG A 61 8.73 -13.17 5.05
C ARG A 61 8.28 -14.48 5.70
N GLY A 62 8.78 -15.60 5.20
CA GLY A 62 8.54 -16.92 5.81
C GLY A 62 7.06 -17.30 5.89
N GLY A 63 6.26 -17.00 4.86
CA GLY A 63 4.82 -17.27 4.84
C GLY A 63 3.97 -16.25 5.62
N LYS A 64 4.59 -15.29 6.32
CA LYS A 64 3.89 -14.21 7.00
C LYS A 64 3.92 -12.92 6.19
N LEU A 65 2.77 -12.28 6.08
CA LEU A 65 2.63 -10.92 5.59
C LEU A 65 2.72 -9.97 6.78
N LEU A 66 3.84 -9.26 6.89
CA LEU A 66 4.04 -8.20 7.86
C LEU A 66 3.51 -6.89 7.26
N VAL A 67 2.56 -6.24 7.94
CA VAL A 67 1.95 -4.99 7.49
C VAL A 67 2.26 -3.88 8.49
N PHE A 68 2.70 -2.75 7.95
CA PHE A 68 3.17 -1.60 8.72
C PHE A 68 2.29 -0.36 8.47
N PRO A 69 1.08 -0.30 9.03
CA PRO A 69 0.19 0.84 8.81
C PRO A 69 0.72 2.11 9.49
N ARG A 70 0.51 3.27 8.86
CA ARG A 70 0.65 4.57 9.53
C ARG A 70 -0.62 4.85 10.32
N LEU A 71 -0.48 4.90 11.64
CA LEU A 71 -1.58 5.09 12.59
C LEU A 71 -1.61 6.52 13.11
N VAL A 72 -2.82 7.08 13.22
CA VAL A 72 -3.08 8.38 13.83
C VAL A 72 -4.12 8.19 14.93
N PHE A 73 -3.85 8.72 16.13
CA PHE A 73 -4.71 8.52 17.31
C PHE A 73 -5.44 9.80 17.75
N ASP A 74 -5.01 10.97 17.26
CA ASP A 74 -5.69 12.24 17.48
C ASP A 74 -5.63 13.14 16.23
N TYR A 75 -6.54 14.10 16.18
CA TYR A 75 -6.63 15.05 15.07
C TYR A 75 -5.88 16.36 15.31
N TYR A 76 -5.41 16.60 16.53
CA TYR A 76 -4.84 17.89 16.93
C TYR A 76 -3.32 17.93 16.77
N GLY A 77 -2.62 16.83 17.10
CA GLY A 77 -1.17 16.73 16.98
C GLY A 77 -0.72 16.14 15.65
N TYR A 78 -1.63 15.48 14.91
CA TYR A 78 -1.34 14.69 13.70
C TYR A 78 -0.11 13.77 13.86
N ALA A 79 0.20 13.41 15.10
CA ALA A 79 1.33 12.57 15.43
C ALA A 79 1.01 11.17 14.90
N SER A 80 1.85 10.72 13.97
CA SER A 80 1.67 9.42 13.35
C SER A 80 2.70 8.44 13.86
N SER A 81 2.25 7.22 14.16
CA SER A 81 3.11 6.10 14.54
C SER A 81 3.09 5.04 13.45
N VAL A 82 4.13 4.21 13.38
CA VAL A 82 4.15 3.03 12.53
C VAL A 82 3.75 1.83 13.39
N GLY A 83 2.63 1.19 13.05
CA GLY A 83 2.21 -0.07 13.66
C GLY A 83 2.88 -1.27 12.98
N LEU A 84 2.72 -2.45 13.58
CA LEU A 84 3.04 -3.74 12.97
C LEU A 84 1.92 -4.72 13.33
N PHE A 85 1.38 -5.39 12.33
CA PHE A 85 0.61 -6.62 12.51
C PHE A 85 1.03 -7.66 11.48
N GLU A 86 0.77 -8.92 11.78
CA GLU A 86 1.15 -10.07 10.95
C GLU A 86 -0.09 -10.86 10.55
N LEU A 87 -0.12 -11.33 9.31
CA LEU A 87 -1.12 -12.25 8.80
C LEU A 87 -0.43 -13.49 8.24
N ASP A 88 -1.08 -14.64 8.36
CA ASP A 88 -0.71 -15.79 7.55
C ASP A 88 -1.15 -15.57 6.10
N VAL A 89 -0.24 -15.78 5.15
CA VAL A 89 -0.57 -15.53 3.74
C VAL A 89 -1.49 -16.60 3.17
N GLU A 90 -1.42 -17.84 3.64
CA GLU A 90 -2.26 -18.93 3.16
C GLU A 90 -3.71 -18.73 3.65
N GLU A 91 -3.89 -18.31 4.91
CA GLU A 91 -5.21 -17.97 5.45
C GLU A 91 -5.83 -16.74 4.74
N LEU A 92 -5.01 -15.82 4.24
CA LEU A 92 -5.49 -14.65 3.49
C LEU A 92 -5.90 -15.01 2.05
N LEU A 93 -5.34 -16.06 1.48
CA LEU A 93 -5.57 -16.49 0.09
C LEU A 93 -6.61 -17.62 -0.05
N SER A 94 -7.01 -18.24 1.06
CA SER A 94 -8.05 -19.28 1.11
C SER A 94 -9.46 -18.71 1.06
#